data_AF-A0A948XYA7-F1
#
_entry.id   AF-A0A948XYA7-F1
#
_cell.length_a   1.000
_cell.length_b   1.000
_cell.length_c   1.000
_cell.angle_alpha   90.00
_cell.angle_beta   90.00
_cell.angle_gamma   90.00
#
_symmetry.space_group_name_H-M   'P 1'
#
loop_
_entity.id
_entity.type
_entity.pdbx_description
1 polymer ?
#
loop_
_entity_poly.entity_id
_entity_poly.type
_entity_poly.pdbx_seq_one_letter_code
_entity_poly.pdbx_strand_id
1 'polypeptide(L)'
;MARRIRSRQPDESSADTPRVQSPDALLEDVSHELKLLDIKRRSIQETTARLPWLYIAAVFVGAFLVLSIFAISPLFMFVFGSLFAGVMANITGPIGALTLRRKAYQEVMDVRERLFPMMAKLPAEISPVLFGVADIRMTGLQLSSSTLKFRELKESMMDTKGGIAIGFYKYVGMAFRGLDGQIDLGHLALRRQDWLVRARLKGVSDAQIVEALGSIV
;
A
#
# COMPACT_ATOMS: atom_id res chain seq x y z
N MET A 1 47.05 7.86 -33.00
CA MET A 1 45.92 7.68 -32.06
C MET A 1 44.65 7.45 -32.87
N ALA A 2 44.19 6.20 -32.98
CA ALA A 2 42.96 5.84 -33.70
C ALA A 2 42.08 5.01 -32.76
N ARG A 3 40.89 5.53 -32.47
CA ARG A 3 39.94 5.01 -31.47
C ARG A 3 39.10 3.91 -32.13
N ARG A 4 39.37 2.63 -31.83
CA ARG A 4 38.51 1.50 -32.25
C ARG A 4 37.18 1.57 -31.50
N ILE A 5 36.11 1.92 -32.20
CA ILE A 5 34.73 1.74 -31.74
C ILE A 5 34.40 0.26 -31.97
N ARG A 6 34.33 -0.51 -30.88
CA ARG A 6 33.88 -1.90 -30.90
C ARG A 6 32.36 -1.88 -30.95
N SER A 7 31.79 -2.04 -32.14
CA SER A 7 30.37 -2.32 -32.32
C SER A 7 30.02 -3.61 -31.59
N ARG A 8 29.20 -3.49 -30.55
CA ARG A 8 28.63 -4.63 -29.83
C ARG A 8 27.45 -5.12 -30.67
N GLN A 9 27.67 -6.18 -31.45
CA GLN A 9 26.58 -6.98 -32.03
C GLN A 9 25.68 -7.47 -30.88
N PRO A 10 24.36 -7.27 -30.96
CA PRO A 10 23.45 -7.99 -30.09
C PRO A 10 23.39 -9.45 -30.55
N ASP A 11 23.74 -10.38 -29.66
CA ASP A 11 23.40 -11.79 -29.83
C ASP A 11 21.88 -11.91 -29.79
N GLU A 12 21.26 -12.00 -30.97
CA GLU A 12 19.92 -12.53 -31.18
C GLU A 12 19.95 -14.05 -30.97
N SER A 13 20.15 -14.48 -29.73
CA SER A 13 19.93 -15.86 -29.31
C SER A 13 19.59 -15.91 -27.84
N SER A 14 18.37 -15.48 -27.52
CA SER A 14 17.69 -15.88 -26.30
C SER A 14 16.22 -15.99 -26.65
N ALA A 15 15.90 -17.12 -27.27
CA ALA A 15 14.52 -17.58 -27.41
C ALA A 15 13.86 -17.53 -26.02
N ASP A 16 12.73 -16.82 -25.96
CA ASP A 16 11.82 -16.72 -24.82
C ASP A 16 11.43 -18.13 -24.34
N THR A 17 12.24 -18.67 -23.43
CA THR A 17 11.83 -19.77 -22.57
C THR A 17 11.17 -19.11 -21.37
N PRO A 18 9.91 -19.40 -21.02
CA PRO A 18 9.28 -18.81 -19.86
C PRO A 18 10.14 -19.17 -18.65
N ARG A 19 10.85 -18.18 -18.08
CA ARG A 19 11.63 -18.37 -16.86
C ARG A 19 10.66 -18.90 -15.80
N VAL A 20 10.83 -20.16 -15.42
CA VAL A 20 10.15 -20.71 -14.25
C VAL A 20 10.58 -19.83 -13.08
N GLN A 21 9.67 -18.99 -12.59
CA GLN A 21 9.96 -18.10 -11.46
C GLN A 21 10.32 -18.98 -10.26
N SER A 22 11.43 -18.65 -9.58
CA SER A 22 11.78 -19.34 -8.35
C SER A 22 10.73 -19.06 -7.27
N PRO A 23 10.51 -19.99 -6.33
CA PRO A 23 9.53 -19.81 -5.25
C PRO A 23 9.78 -18.54 -4.43
N ASP A 24 11.05 -18.17 -4.23
CA ASP A 24 11.44 -16.96 -3.51
C ASP A 24 11.07 -15.68 -4.27
N ALA A 25 11.19 -15.70 -5.61
CA ALA A 25 10.77 -14.58 -6.45
C ALA A 25 9.24 -14.41 -6.42
N LEU A 26 8.50 -15.52 -6.45
CA LEU A 26 7.03 -15.49 -6.28
C LEU A 26 6.62 -14.93 -4.90
N LEU A 27 7.34 -15.31 -3.83
CA LEU A 27 7.11 -14.74 -2.49
C LEU A 27 7.41 -13.24 -2.43
N GLU A 28 8.45 -12.79 -3.11
CA GLU A 28 8.78 -11.37 -3.23
C GLU A 28 7.69 -10.60 -3.99
N ASP A 29 7.21 -11.14 -5.11
CA ASP A 29 6.13 -10.56 -5.91
C ASP A 29 4.82 -10.48 -5.09
N VAL A 30 4.44 -11.57 -4.40
CA VAL A 30 3.27 -11.58 -3.50
C VAL A 30 3.41 -10.55 -2.40
N SER A 31 4.58 -10.47 -1.77
CA SER A 31 4.84 -9.47 -0.73
C SER A 31 4.73 -8.05 -1.26
N HIS A 32 5.22 -7.82 -2.48
CA HIS A 32 5.12 -6.52 -3.14
C HIS A 32 3.66 -6.12 -3.39
N GLU A 33 2.84 -7.04 -3.92
CA GLU A 33 1.42 -6.79 -4.15
C GLU A 33 0.64 -6.56 -2.84
N LEU A 34 0.94 -7.32 -1.78
CA LEU A 34 0.35 -7.08 -0.46
C LEU A 34 0.73 -5.71 0.10
N LYS A 35 1.99 -5.28 -0.09
CA LYS A 35 2.44 -3.94 0.30
C LYS A 35 1.71 -2.86 -0.49
N LEU A 36 1.54 -3.04 -1.80
CA LEU A 36 0.79 -2.11 -2.65
C LEU A 36 -0.67 -2.01 -2.19
N LEU A 37 -1.33 -3.14 -1.93
CA LEU A 37 -2.68 -3.19 -1.39
C LEU A 37 -2.81 -2.34 -0.13
N ASP A 38 -1.87 -2.49 0.80
CA ASP A 38 -1.84 -1.80 2.08
C ASP A 38 -1.66 -0.28 1.92
N ILE A 39 -0.80 0.15 0.98
CA ILE A 39 -0.60 1.56 0.62
C ILE A 39 -1.88 2.14 0.02
N LYS A 40 -2.53 1.44 -0.92
CA LYS A 40 -3.77 1.93 -1.57
C LYS A 40 -4.93 1.98 -0.59
N ARG A 41 -5.08 0.98 0.29
CA ARG A 41 -6.06 0.99 1.38
C ARG A 41 -5.90 2.21 2.28
N ARG A 42 -4.67 2.51 2.72
CA ARG A 42 -4.38 3.71 3.52
C ARG A 42 -4.68 5.00 2.76
N SER A 43 -4.30 5.09 1.49
CA SER A 43 -4.64 6.24 0.63
C SER A 43 -6.16 6.45 0.52
N ILE A 44 -6.95 5.39 0.35
CA ILE A 44 -8.41 5.45 0.32
C ILE A 44 -8.94 5.95 1.68
N GLN A 45 -8.43 5.44 2.80
CA GLN A 45 -8.85 5.86 4.15
C GLN A 45 -8.54 7.33 4.42
N GLU A 46 -7.30 7.77 4.19
CA GLU A 46 -6.87 9.15 4.39
C GLU A 46 -7.68 10.12 3.53
N THR A 47 -7.86 9.78 2.25
CA THR A 47 -8.61 10.61 1.32
C THR A 47 -10.10 10.67 1.69
N THR A 48 -10.67 9.54 2.11
CA THR A 48 -12.07 9.48 2.57
C THR A 48 -12.29 10.32 3.83
N ALA A 49 -11.34 10.31 4.78
CA ALA A 49 -11.41 11.10 6.00
C ALA A 49 -11.26 12.61 5.75
N ARG A 50 -10.46 13.00 4.74
CA ARG A 50 -10.22 14.41 4.38
C ARG A 50 -11.33 15.03 3.52
N LEU A 51 -12.04 14.23 2.73
CA LEU A 51 -13.07 14.71 1.79
C LEU A 51 -14.12 15.64 2.43
N PRO A 52 -14.74 15.33 3.59
CA PRO A 52 -15.71 16.21 4.23
C PRO A 52 -15.13 17.60 4.53
N TRP A 53 -13.90 17.65 5.05
CA TRP A 53 -13.22 18.91 5.35
C TRP A 53 -12.90 19.71 4.10
N LEU A 54 -12.51 19.05 3.01
CA LEU A 54 -12.28 19.69 1.72
C LEU A 54 -13.57 20.29 1.16
N TYR A 55 -14.71 19.60 1.30
CA TYR A 55 -16.01 20.13 0.90
C TYR A 55 -16.43 21.34 1.75
N ILE A 56 -16.29 21.23 3.07
CA ILE A 56 -16.58 22.33 3.99
C ILE A 56 -15.74 23.56 3.63
N ALA A 57 -14.42 23.39 3.45
CA ALA A 57 -13.53 24.46 3.04
C ALA A 57 -13.94 25.09 1.70
N ALA A 58 -14.32 24.27 0.71
CA ALA A 58 -14.78 24.76 -0.59
C ALA A 58 -16.09 25.56 -0.48
N VAL A 59 -17.04 25.10 0.34
CA VAL A 59 -18.32 25.80 0.58
C VAL A 59 -18.08 27.14 1.29
N PHE A 60 -17.24 27.18 2.33
CA PHE A 60 -16.92 28.44 3.02
C PHE A 60 -16.26 29.44 2.06
N VAL A 61 -15.26 29.02 1.30
CA VAL A 61 -14.58 29.89 0.33
C VAL A 61 -15.55 30.41 -0.73
N GLY A 62 -16.42 29.54 -1.26
CA GLY A 62 -17.46 29.92 -2.21
C GLY A 62 -18.49 30.91 -1.63
N ALA A 63 -18.96 30.68 -0.41
CA ALA A 63 -19.91 31.57 0.26
C ALA A 63 -19.31 32.96 0.53
N PHE A 64 -18.05 33.03 0.97
CA PHE A 64 -17.33 34.29 1.16
C PHE A 64 -17.13 35.04 -0.17
N LEU A 65 -16.80 34.33 -1.26
CA LEU A 65 -16.70 34.94 -2.58
C LEU A 65 -18.05 35.55 -3.02
N VAL A 66 -19.14 34.80 -2.89
CA VAL A 66 -20.50 35.29 -3.23
C VAL A 66 -20.86 36.52 -2.40
N LEU A 67 -20.64 36.50 -1.09
CA LEU A 67 -20.89 37.65 -0.21
C LEU A 67 -20.04 38.88 -0.60
N SER A 68 -18.77 38.67 -0.97
CA SER A 68 -17.89 39.76 -1.40
C SER A 68 -18.33 40.40 -2.72
N ILE A 69 -18.96 39.65 -3.62
CA ILE A 69 -19.59 40.16 -4.84
C ILE A 69 -20.82 41.02 -4.50
N PHE A 70 -21.68 40.55 -3.61
CA PHE A 70 -22.88 41.30 -3.17
C PHE A 70 -22.56 42.56 -2.38
N ALA A 71 -21.42 42.61 -1.69
CA ALA A 71 -21.00 43.77 -0.90
C ALA A 71 -20.46 44.96 -1.74
N ILE A 72 -20.30 44.80 -3.07
CA ILE A 72 -19.80 45.83 -4.01
C ILE A 72 -18.58 46.59 -3.45
N SER A 73 -17.69 45.89 -2.76
CA SER A 73 -16.52 46.49 -2.14
C SER A 73 -15.26 46.06 -2.90
N PRO A 74 -14.59 46.99 -3.61
CA PRO A 74 -13.39 46.70 -4.39
C PRO A 74 -12.24 46.15 -3.51
N LEU A 75 -12.15 46.62 -2.26
CA LEU A 75 -11.16 46.15 -1.30
C LEU A 75 -11.42 44.69 -0.89
N PHE A 76 -12.68 44.33 -0.65
CA PHE A 76 -13.08 42.96 -0.35
C PHE A 76 -12.84 42.03 -1.55
N MET A 77 -13.21 42.45 -2.76
CA MET A 77 -12.91 41.66 -3.97
C MET A 77 -11.42 41.38 -4.15
N PHE A 78 -10.54 42.34 -3.84
CA PHE A 78 -9.09 42.16 -4.00
C PHE A 78 -8.48 41.22 -2.94
N VAL A 79 -8.86 41.40 -1.67
CA VAL A 79 -8.38 40.53 -0.58
C VAL A 79 -8.93 39.11 -0.73
N PHE A 80 -10.22 38.95 -1.03
CA PHE A 80 -10.81 37.64 -1.24
C PHE A 80 -10.42 37.01 -2.57
N GLY A 81 -10.17 37.79 -3.62
CA GLY A 81 -9.64 37.30 -4.89
C GLY A 81 -8.25 36.69 -4.73
N SER A 82 -7.37 37.28 -3.91
CA SER A 82 -6.04 36.73 -3.63
C SER A 82 -6.08 35.50 -2.70
N LEU A 83 -6.95 35.49 -1.69
CA LEU A 83 -7.24 34.29 -0.88
C LEU A 83 -7.83 33.16 -1.71
N PHE A 84 -8.77 33.48 -2.60
CA PHE A 84 -9.36 32.53 -3.54
C PHE A 84 -8.31 31.96 -4.49
N ALA A 85 -7.44 32.80 -5.05
CA ALA A 85 -6.32 32.36 -5.89
C ALA A 85 -5.33 31.47 -5.11
N GLY A 86 -5.03 31.79 -3.84
CA GLY A 86 -4.16 30.96 -2.99
C GLY A 86 -4.79 29.62 -2.59
N VAL A 87 -6.11 29.60 -2.36
CA VAL A 87 -6.87 28.35 -2.16
C VAL A 87 -6.91 27.55 -3.46
N MET A 88 -7.21 28.19 -4.60
CA MET A 88 -7.22 27.59 -5.94
C MET A 88 -5.85 27.07 -6.38
N ALA A 89 -4.75 27.71 -5.99
CA ALA A 89 -3.40 27.21 -6.23
C ALA A 89 -3.09 25.91 -5.45
N ASN A 90 -3.81 25.66 -4.36
CA ASN A 90 -3.78 24.39 -3.62
C ASN A 90 -4.91 23.42 -4.05
N ILE A 91 -5.70 23.75 -5.09
CA ILE A 91 -6.76 22.87 -5.61
C ILE A 91 -6.15 21.74 -6.44
N THR A 92 -5.62 20.78 -5.71
CA THR A 92 -6.13 19.42 -5.83
C THR A 92 -7.20 19.23 -4.75
N GLY A 93 -8.26 20.04 -4.80
CA GLY A 93 -9.33 20.10 -3.79
C GLY A 93 -10.19 18.82 -3.74
N PRO A 94 -11.49 18.90 -3.41
CA PRO A 94 -12.37 17.72 -3.35
C PRO A 94 -12.31 16.84 -4.61
N ILE A 95 -12.17 17.48 -5.79
CA ILE A 95 -12.07 16.78 -7.08
C ILE A 95 -10.76 15.98 -7.20
N GLY A 96 -9.62 16.55 -6.80
CA GLY A 96 -8.33 15.85 -6.82
C GLY A 96 -8.29 14.68 -5.82
N ALA A 97 -8.88 14.89 -4.64
CA ALA A 97 -9.09 13.81 -3.68
C ALA A 97 -10.01 12.70 -4.24
N LEU A 98 -11.09 13.05 -4.92
CA LEU A 98 -11.97 12.07 -5.56
C LEU A 98 -11.27 11.28 -6.68
N THR A 99 -10.47 11.93 -7.53
CA THR A 99 -9.75 11.25 -8.61
C THR A 99 -8.67 10.32 -8.05
N LEU A 100 -7.91 10.76 -7.06
CA LEU A 100 -6.94 9.91 -6.33
C LEU A 100 -7.62 8.71 -5.69
N ARG A 101 -8.77 8.93 -5.04
CA ARG A 101 -9.54 7.86 -4.41
C ARG A 101 -10.06 6.86 -5.44
N ARG A 102 -10.62 7.34 -6.57
CA ARG A 102 -11.12 6.49 -7.65
C ARG A 102 -9.99 5.67 -8.28
N LYS A 103 -8.83 6.30 -8.52
CA LYS A 103 -7.63 5.61 -9.02
C LYS A 103 -7.16 4.54 -8.03
N ALA A 104 -7.13 4.85 -6.74
CA ALA A 104 -6.74 3.88 -5.72
C ALA A 104 -7.70 2.67 -5.66
N TYR A 105 -9.01 2.88 -5.86
CA TYR A 105 -9.96 1.77 -5.98
C TYR A 105 -9.68 0.86 -7.19
N GLN A 106 -9.35 1.45 -8.34
CA GLN A 106 -8.99 0.68 -9.54
C GLN A 106 -7.69 -0.10 -9.31
N GLU A 107 -6.68 0.54 -8.74
CA GLU A 107 -5.40 -0.11 -8.44
C GLU A 107 -5.57 -1.25 -7.42
N VAL A 108 -6.51 -1.16 -6.47
CA VAL A 108 -6.85 -2.28 -5.57
C VAL A 108 -7.42 -3.47 -6.35
N MET A 109 -8.27 -3.24 -7.36
CA MET A 109 -8.78 -4.30 -8.22
C MET A 109 -7.66 -4.93 -9.05
N ASP A 110 -6.78 -4.12 -9.63
CA ASP A 110 -5.62 -4.61 -10.39
C ASP A 110 -4.70 -5.48 -9.52
N VAL A 111 -4.42 -5.03 -8.29
CA VAL A 111 -3.62 -5.81 -7.33
C VAL A 111 -4.31 -7.13 -6.99
N ARG A 112 -5.63 -7.11 -6.79
CA ARG A 112 -6.43 -8.32 -6.54
C ARG A 112 -6.30 -9.31 -7.70
N GLU A 113 -6.49 -8.84 -8.93
CA GLU A 113 -6.37 -9.65 -10.16
C GLU A 113 -4.97 -10.24 -10.36
N ARG A 114 -3.90 -9.57 -9.90
CA ARG A 114 -2.53 -10.10 -9.93
C ARG A 114 -2.22 -11.06 -8.79
N LEU A 115 -2.76 -10.80 -7.59
CA LEU A 115 -2.47 -11.58 -6.39
C LEU A 115 -3.01 -13.02 -6.49
N PHE A 116 -4.28 -13.20 -6.90
CA PHE A 116 -4.93 -14.52 -6.96
C PHE A 116 -4.19 -15.54 -7.86
N PRO A 117 -3.78 -15.19 -9.10
CA PRO A 117 -2.98 -16.06 -9.94
C PRO A 117 -1.61 -16.40 -9.35
N MET A 118 -0.97 -15.47 -8.62
CA MET A 118 0.31 -15.74 -7.95
C MET A 118 0.13 -16.76 -6.82
N MET A 119 -0.99 -16.74 -6.10
CA MET A 119 -1.28 -17.73 -5.06
C MET A 119 -1.35 -19.16 -5.61
N ALA A 120 -1.95 -19.33 -6.79
CA ALA A 120 -2.07 -20.64 -7.44
C ALA A 120 -0.72 -21.22 -7.88
N LYS A 121 0.29 -20.36 -8.07
CA LYS A 121 1.64 -20.77 -8.50
C LYS A 121 2.59 -21.11 -7.34
N LEU A 122 2.21 -20.82 -6.09
CA LEU A 122 3.06 -21.09 -4.94
C LEU A 122 3.19 -22.62 -4.69
N PRO A 123 4.42 -23.15 -4.50
CA PRO A 123 4.63 -24.56 -4.15
C PRO A 123 3.91 -24.98 -2.86
N ALA A 124 3.51 -26.25 -2.76
CA ALA A 124 2.84 -26.85 -1.59
C ALA A 124 3.59 -26.67 -0.27
N GLU A 125 4.92 -26.72 -0.35
CA GLU A 125 5.85 -26.67 0.77
C GLU A 125 5.90 -25.27 1.41
N ILE A 126 5.61 -24.23 0.64
CA ILE A 126 5.60 -22.85 1.13
C ILE A 126 4.17 -22.47 1.47
N SER A 127 3.91 -22.31 2.76
CA SER A 127 2.60 -21.93 3.29
C SER A 127 2.67 -20.59 4.02
N PRO A 128 2.62 -19.46 3.29
CA PRO A 128 2.59 -18.16 3.92
C PRO A 128 1.29 -17.98 4.70
N VAL A 129 1.40 -17.33 5.84
CA VAL A 129 0.28 -16.92 6.69
C VAL A 129 0.15 -15.41 6.60
N LEU A 130 -1.06 -14.94 6.31
CA LEU A 130 -1.45 -13.55 6.41
C LEU A 130 -1.97 -13.26 7.81
N PHE A 131 -1.58 -12.11 8.35
CA PHE A 131 -2.03 -11.63 9.65
C PHE A 131 -2.19 -10.12 9.62
N GLY A 132 -3.02 -9.61 10.52
CA GLY A 132 -3.19 -8.18 10.71
C GLY A 132 -2.24 -7.68 11.80
N VAL A 133 -1.59 -6.54 11.59
CA VAL A 133 -0.90 -5.80 12.65
C VAL A 133 -1.81 -4.67 13.10
N ALA A 134 -2.44 -4.83 14.26
CA ALA A 134 -3.35 -3.85 14.84
C ALA A 134 -2.59 -2.65 15.41
N ASP A 135 -1.47 -2.89 16.09
CA ASP A 135 -0.63 -1.84 16.65
C ASP A 135 0.83 -2.26 16.77
N ILE A 136 1.73 -1.28 16.76
CA ILE A 136 3.18 -1.48 16.93
C ILE A 136 3.61 -0.61 18.10
N ARG A 137 4.06 -1.23 19.20
CA ARG A 137 4.48 -0.57 20.44
C ARG A 137 5.94 -0.91 20.72
N MET A 138 6.61 -0.13 21.56
CA MET A 138 7.99 -0.44 21.97
C MET A 138 8.10 -1.80 22.68
N THR A 139 7.02 -2.24 23.32
CA THR A 139 6.94 -3.53 24.02
C THR A 139 6.68 -4.72 23.09
N GLY A 140 6.34 -4.50 21.81
CA GLY A 140 6.08 -5.58 20.85
C GLY A 140 5.02 -5.27 19.79
N LEU A 141 4.63 -6.32 19.07
CA LEU A 141 3.58 -6.28 18.04
C LEU A 141 2.24 -6.69 18.65
N GLN A 142 1.20 -5.89 18.38
CA GLN A 142 -0.18 -6.29 18.65
C GLN A 142 -0.79 -6.80 17.33
N LEU A 143 -0.99 -8.10 17.27
CA LEU A 143 -1.53 -8.79 16.09
C LEU A 143 -3.07 -8.86 16.17
N SER A 144 -3.72 -8.98 15.03
CA SER A 144 -5.15 -9.25 14.96
C SER A 144 -5.46 -10.62 15.54
N SER A 145 -6.69 -10.79 16.03
CA SER A 145 -7.17 -12.05 16.62
C SER A 145 -7.23 -13.21 15.62
N SER A 146 -7.16 -12.92 14.33
CA SER A 146 -7.36 -13.89 13.26
C SER A 146 -6.21 -13.83 12.26
N THR A 147 -5.87 -15.01 11.76
CA THR A 147 -4.81 -15.25 10.79
C THR A 147 -5.43 -16.08 9.67
N LEU A 148 -4.86 -15.96 8.47
CA LEU A 148 -5.40 -16.61 7.29
C LEU A 148 -4.25 -17.23 6.52
N LYS A 149 -4.32 -18.54 6.25
CA LYS A 149 -3.35 -19.15 5.34
C LYS A 149 -3.54 -18.56 3.97
N PHE A 150 -2.45 -18.19 3.30
CA PHE A 150 -2.51 -17.49 2.02
C PHE A 150 -3.33 -18.26 0.97
N ARG A 151 -3.28 -19.59 0.99
CA ARG A 151 -4.06 -20.48 0.12
C ARG A 151 -5.57 -20.45 0.36
N GLU A 152 -5.99 -20.08 1.56
CA GLU A 152 -7.40 -19.99 1.94
C GLU A 152 -8.01 -18.63 1.61
N LEU A 153 -7.19 -17.67 1.16
CA LEU A 153 -7.66 -16.36 0.73
C LEU A 153 -8.55 -16.54 -0.51
N LYS A 154 -9.83 -16.15 -0.36
CA LYS A 154 -10.81 -16.09 -1.44
C LYS A 154 -11.06 -14.65 -1.84
N GLU A 155 -11.48 -14.45 -3.08
CA GLU A 155 -11.88 -13.12 -3.58
C GLU A 155 -12.90 -12.46 -2.65
N SER A 156 -13.88 -13.21 -2.16
CA SER A 156 -14.93 -12.72 -1.26
C SER A 156 -14.43 -12.26 0.11
N MET A 157 -13.21 -12.62 0.50
CA MET A 157 -12.58 -12.19 1.76
C MET A 157 -11.88 -10.83 1.64
N MET A 158 -11.78 -10.28 0.42
CA MET A 158 -11.26 -8.94 0.17
C MET A 158 -12.41 -7.97 -0.14
N ASP A 159 -12.48 -6.87 0.61
CA ASP A 159 -13.43 -5.80 0.36
C ASP A 159 -13.00 -4.91 -0.82
N THR A 160 -13.91 -4.04 -1.26
CA THR A 160 -13.65 -3.11 -2.37
C THR A 160 -12.57 -2.06 -2.08
N LYS A 161 -12.19 -1.88 -0.81
CA LYS A 161 -11.14 -0.96 -0.36
C LYS A 161 -9.78 -1.67 -0.14
N GLY A 162 -9.70 -2.97 -0.43
CA GLY A 162 -8.50 -3.78 -0.24
C GLY A 162 -8.29 -4.27 1.20
N GLY A 163 -9.33 -4.22 2.04
CA GLY A 163 -9.35 -4.85 3.35
C GLY A 163 -9.51 -6.36 3.25
N ILE A 164 -8.71 -7.11 4.01
CA ILE A 164 -8.78 -8.59 4.11
C ILE A 164 -9.56 -8.95 5.38
N ALA A 165 -10.37 -9.99 5.33
CA ALA A 165 -11.18 -10.49 6.46
C ALA A 165 -10.35 -11.20 7.57
N ILE A 166 -9.34 -10.52 8.12
CA ILE A 166 -8.46 -10.99 9.22
C ILE A 166 -8.61 -10.17 10.51
N GLY A 167 -9.74 -9.47 10.65
CA GLY A 167 -10.03 -8.58 11.78
C GLY A 167 -9.54 -7.15 11.56
N PHE A 168 -9.47 -6.37 12.64
CA PHE A 168 -8.98 -4.99 12.57
C PHE A 168 -7.46 -4.94 12.51
N TYR A 169 -6.92 -4.21 11.52
CA TYR A 169 -5.48 -4.02 11.36
C TYR A 169 -5.12 -2.70 10.68
N LYS A 170 -3.96 -2.16 11.06
CA LYS A 170 -3.30 -1.01 10.43
C LYS A 170 -2.42 -1.43 9.25
N TYR A 171 -1.77 -2.59 9.35
CA TYR A 171 -0.94 -3.16 8.29
C TYR A 171 -1.30 -4.62 8.04
N VAL A 172 -1.35 -5.05 6.78
CA VAL A 172 -1.29 -6.49 6.45
C VAL A 172 0.15 -6.97 6.58
N GLY A 173 0.36 -8.06 7.32
CA GLY A 173 1.61 -8.78 7.37
C GLY A 173 1.50 -10.14 6.70
N MET A 174 2.61 -10.58 6.13
CA MET A 174 2.83 -11.95 5.69
C MET A 174 4.01 -12.52 6.48
N ALA A 175 3.94 -13.78 6.88
CA ALA A 175 5.06 -14.53 7.43
C ALA A 175 5.03 -15.95 6.87
N PHE A 176 6.19 -16.57 6.77
CA PHE A 176 6.34 -17.95 6.34
C PHE A 176 7.59 -18.54 7.00
N ARG A 177 7.60 -19.87 7.17
CA ARG A 177 8.79 -20.61 7.58
C ARG A 177 9.61 -20.97 6.35
N GLY A 178 10.92 -20.84 6.45
CA GLY A 178 11.85 -21.39 5.46
C GLY A 178 11.86 -22.91 5.48
N LEU A 179 12.66 -23.52 4.60
CA LEU A 179 12.83 -24.97 4.55
C LEU A 179 13.45 -25.56 5.83
N ASP A 180 14.16 -24.73 6.59
CA ASP A 180 14.72 -25.02 7.92
C ASP A 180 13.69 -24.91 9.06
N GLY A 181 12.44 -24.55 8.74
CA GLY A 181 11.34 -24.41 9.69
C GLY A 181 11.38 -23.12 10.52
N GLN A 182 12.35 -22.24 10.27
CA GLN A 182 12.53 -20.97 10.98
C GLN A 182 11.95 -19.79 10.20
N ILE A 183 11.62 -18.71 10.90
CA ILE A 183 11.15 -17.47 10.27
C ILE A 183 12.37 -16.57 10.01
N ASP A 184 12.76 -16.43 8.75
CA ASP A 184 13.85 -15.53 8.35
C ASP A 184 13.34 -14.11 8.06
N LEU A 185 13.41 -13.22 9.07
CA LEU A 185 13.08 -11.79 8.91
C LEU A 185 14.04 -11.03 7.97
N GLY A 186 15.16 -11.63 7.57
CA GLY A 186 16.11 -11.13 6.58
C GLY A 186 15.66 -11.35 5.14
N HIS A 187 14.75 -12.30 4.89
CA HIS A 187 14.26 -12.63 3.58
C HIS A 187 13.68 -11.41 2.85
N LEU A 188 13.97 -11.24 1.55
CA LEU A 188 13.57 -10.05 0.77
C LEU A 188 12.05 -9.79 0.81
N ALA A 189 11.27 -10.86 0.70
CA ALA A 189 9.82 -10.82 0.84
C ALA A 189 9.35 -10.26 2.20
N LEU A 190 10.06 -10.50 3.32
CA LEU A 190 9.65 -9.99 4.63
C LEU A 190 10.26 -8.61 4.92
N ARG A 191 11.56 -8.44 4.65
CA ARG A 191 12.34 -7.24 4.96
C ARG A 191 11.74 -5.95 4.39
N ARG A 192 11.05 -6.05 3.24
CA ARG A 192 10.47 -4.90 2.53
C ARG A 192 9.04 -4.56 2.96
N GLN A 193 8.41 -5.37 3.82
CA GLN A 193 7.05 -5.09 4.28
C GLN A 193 7.02 -3.89 5.23
N ASP A 194 6.01 -3.04 5.06
CA ASP A 194 5.88 -1.79 5.80
C ASP A 194 5.77 -2.00 7.32
N TRP A 195 5.09 -3.05 7.76
CA TRP A 195 4.93 -3.34 9.19
C TRP A 195 6.27 -3.68 9.85
N LEU A 196 7.13 -4.45 9.18
CA LEU A 196 8.42 -4.88 9.72
C LEU A 196 9.39 -3.69 9.80
N VAL A 197 9.42 -2.86 8.76
CA VAL A 197 10.18 -1.60 8.77
C VAL A 197 9.73 -0.71 9.92
N ARG A 198 8.41 -0.54 10.12
CA ARG A 198 7.88 0.28 11.22
C ARG A 198 8.10 -0.32 12.61
N ALA A 199 8.09 -1.65 12.74
CA ALA A 199 8.42 -2.34 13.98
C ALA A 199 9.86 -2.04 14.40
N ARG A 200 10.82 -2.20 13.47
CA ARG A 200 12.22 -1.89 13.71
C ARG A 200 12.46 -0.41 13.99
N LEU A 201 11.79 0.49 13.26
CA LEU A 201 11.88 1.94 13.53
C LEU A 201 11.35 2.34 14.91
N LYS A 202 10.41 1.58 15.47
CA LYS A 202 9.90 1.78 16.85
C LYS A 202 10.74 1.08 17.92
N GLY A 203 11.83 0.41 17.53
CA GLY A 203 12.74 -0.28 18.45
C GLY A 203 12.27 -1.68 18.87
N VAL A 204 11.32 -2.29 18.16
CA VAL A 204 10.96 -3.70 18.43
C VAL A 204 12.09 -4.60 17.93
N SER A 205 12.62 -5.44 18.82
CA SER A 205 13.70 -6.37 18.49
C SER A 205 13.20 -7.53 17.61
N ASP A 206 14.07 -8.06 16.76
CA ASP A 206 13.73 -9.20 15.90
C ASP A 206 13.29 -10.43 16.73
N ALA A 207 13.83 -10.61 17.95
CA ALA A 207 13.39 -11.67 18.88
C ALA A 207 11.91 -11.52 19.29
N GLN A 208 11.48 -10.32 19.66
CA GLN A 208 10.07 -10.04 20.00
C GLN A 208 9.15 -10.22 18.80
N ILE A 209 9.65 -9.92 17.58
CA ILE A 209 8.88 -10.12 16.35
C ILE A 209 8.71 -11.61 16.08
N VAL A 210 9.79 -12.39 16.14
CA VAL A 210 9.73 -13.84 15.93
C VAL A 210 8.85 -14.51 16.99
N GLU A 211 8.93 -14.11 18.25
CA GLU A 211 8.07 -14.61 19.33
C GLU A 211 6.58 -14.35 19.03
N ALA A 212 6.24 -13.12 18.61
CA ALA A 212 4.88 -12.76 18.24
C ALA A 212 4.37 -13.57 17.03
N LEU A 213 5.22 -13.77 16.02
CA LEU A 213 4.89 -14.56 14.82
C LEU A 213 4.82 -16.06 15.08
N GLY A 214 5.61 -16.58 16.03
CA GLY A 214 5.60 -17.99 16.41
C GLY A 214 4.27 -18.47 16.99
N SER A 215 3.42 -17.55 17.45
CA SER A 215 2.05 -17.85 17.87
C SER A 215 1.06 -18.06 16.71
N ILE A 216 1.50 -17.80 15.46
CA ILE A 216 0.64 -17.70 14.27
C ILE A 216 1.10 -18.60 13.12
N VAL A 217 2.40 -18.86 12.99
CA VAL A 217 3.03 -19.62 11.89
C VAL A 217 3.50 -21.00 12.35
#